data_AF-A0A4Q2SWZ8-F1
#
_entry.id   AF-A0A4Q2SWZ8-F1
#
_cell.length_a   1.000
_cell.length_b   1.000
_cell.length_c   1.000
_cell.angle_alpha   90.00
_cell.angle_beta   90.00
_cell.angle_gamma   90.00
#
_symmetry.space_group_name_H-M   'P 1'
#
loop_
_entity.id
_entity.type
_entity.pdbx_description
1 polymer ?
#
loop_
_entity_poly.entity_id
_entity_poly.type
_entity_poly.pdbx_seq_one_letter_code
_entity_poly.pdbx_strand_id
1 'polypeptide(L)'
;MPDLPPDPHRLPPPGDWFASDAAHHLLDRPKFCPRCAAALDRGLVSEWWSGGDRVFLTWCAECHWTGNVVLFDKAVIEEPEH
;
A
#
# COMPACT_ATOMS: atom_id res chain seq x y z
N MET A 1 21.62 5.60 -27.79
CA MET A 1 20.46 4.97 -27.12
C MET A 1 19.62 6.11 -26.59
N PRO A 2 18.31 6.20 -26.87
CA PRO A 2 17.47 7.21 -26.24
C PRO A 2 17.47 6.99 -24.72
N ASP A 3 17.53 8.08 -23.97
CA ASP A 3 17.51 8.03 -22.51
C ASP A 3 16.12 7.60 -22.05
N LEU A 4 16.05 6.63 -21.13
CA LEU A 4 14.78 6.21 -20.57
C LEU A 4 14.27 7.28 -19.59
N PRO A 5 12.94 7.49 -19.50
CA PRO A 5 12.38 8.35 -18.47
C PRO A 5 12.78 7.83 -17.07
N PRO A 6 12.96 8.73 -16.09
CA PRO A 6 13.28 8.33 -14.72
C PRO A 6 12.18 7.44 -14.14
N ASP A 7 12.58 6.35 -13.50
CA ASP A 7 11.66 5.42 -12.84
C ASP A 7 10.94 6.12 -11.67
N PRO A 8 9.60 6.26 -11.70
CA PRO A 8 8.83 6.87 -10.61
C PRO A 8 8.84 6.03 -9.32
N HIS A 9 9.32 4.80 -9.39
CA HIS A 9 9.43 3.86 -8.27
C HIS A 9 10.88 3.52 -7.93
N ARG A 10 11.82 4.39 -8.32
CA ARG A 10 13.24 4.20 -8.02
C ARG A 10 13.45 4.10 -6.51
N LEU A 11 13.88 2.92 -6.07
CA LEU A 11 14.30 2.70 -4.69
C LEU A 11 15.56 3.52 -4.38
N PRO A 12 15.71 4.01 -3.14
CA PRO A 12 16.96 4.60 -2.71
C PRO A 12 18.12 3.59 -2.76
N PRO A 13 19.37 4.07 -2.87
CA PRO A 13 20.56 3.24 -2.78
C PRO A 13 20.56 2.30 -1.56
N PRO A 14 21.05 1.05 -1.70
CA PRO A 14 21.25 0.17 -0.56
C PRO A 14 22.15 0.83 0.49
N GLY A 15 21.71 0.82 1.76
CA GLY A 15 22.43 1.44 2.87
C GLY A 15 21.92 2.83 3.28
N ASP A 16 21.05 3.45 2.47
CA ASP A 16 20.32 4.64 2.91
C ASP A 16 19.35 4.28 4.05
N TRP A 17 19.21 5.19 5.02
CA TRP A 17 18.44 4.99 6.24
C TRP A 17 17.00 4.49 6.00
N PHE A 18 16.39 4.86 4.88
CA PHE A 18 15.00 4.57 4.53
C PHE A 18 14.85 3.49 3.43
N ALA A 19 15.94 2.82 3.04
CA ALA A 19 15.92 1.90 1.90
C ALA A 19 15.11 0.62 2.14
N SER A 20 15.16 0.05 3.35
CA SER A 20 14.32 -1.08 3.73
C SER A 20 12.83 -0.71 3.71
N ASP A 21 12.50 0.47 4.25
CA ASP A 21 11.13 0.91 4.40
C ASP A 21 10.50 1.29 3.06
N ALA A 22 11.28 1.90 2.16
CA ALA A 22 10.83 2.22 0.80
C ALA A 22 10.49 0.95 -0.01
N ALA A 23 11.31 -0.11 0.12
CA ALA A 23 11.04 -1.38 -0.53
C ALA A 23 9.76 -2.05 0.01
N HIS A 24 9.62 -2.09 1.33
CA HIS A 24 8.41 -2.63 1.97
C HIS A 24 7.15 -1.82 1.63
N HIS A 25 7.23 -0.48 1.58
CA HIS A 25 6.12 0.36 1.12
C HIS A 25 5.62 -0.03 -0.27
N LEU A 26 6.52 -0.22 -1.23
CA LEU A 26 6.13 -0.55 -2.61
C LEU A 26 5.46 -1.92 -2.73
N LEU A 27 5.91 -2.89 -1.93
CA LEU A 27 5.34 -4.24 -1.87
C LEU A 27 3.98 -4.25 -1.19
N ASP A 28 3.87 -3.57 -0.04
CA ASP A 28 2.72 -3.69 0.86
C ASP A 28 1.59 -2.72 0.52
N ARG A 29 1.86 -1.63 -0.22
CA ARG A 29 0.81 -0.65 -0.54
C ARG A 29 -0.35 -1.32 -1.28
N PRO A 30 -1.62 -1.18 -0.82
CA PRO A 30 -2.78 -1.71 -1.51
C PRO A 30 -2.85 -1.28 -2.98
N LYS A 31 -3.01 -2.25 -3.89
CA LYS A 31 -3.16 -1.98 -5.33
C LYS A 31 -4.62 -1.94 -5.78
N PHE A 32 -5.50 -2.61 -5.03
CA PHE A 32 -6.92 -2.77 -5.35
C PHE A 32 -7.79 -2.41 -4.15
N CYS A 33 -8.97 -1.86 -4.43
CA CYS A 33 -9.94 -1.51 -3.39
C CYS A 33 -10.53 -2.78 -2.75
N PRO A 34 -10.55 -2.91 -1.41
CA PRO A 34 -11.14 -4.07 -0.75
C PRO A 34 -12.66 -4.14 -0.90
N ARG A 35 -13.32 -3.03 -1.26
CA ARG A 35 -14.77 -2.96 -1.42
C ARG A 35 -15.26 -3.30 -2.83
N CYS A 36 -14.55 -2.85 -3.87
CA CYS A 36 -15.00 -3.00 -5.27
C CYS A 36 -13.97 -3.64 -6.20
N ALA A 37 -12.79 -4.04 -5.70
CA ALA A 37 -11.68 -4.61 -6.46
C ALA A 37 -11.08 -3.73 -7.57
N ALA A 38 -11.55 -2.49 -7.75
CA ALA A 38 -10.95 -1.56 -8.71
C ALA A 38 -9.51 -1.19 -8.33
N ALA A 39 -8.70 -0.87 -9.34
CA ALA A 39 -7.34 -0.36 -9.13
C ALA A 39 -7.34 0.95 -8.33
N LEU A 40 -6.33 1.12 -7.47
CA LEU A 40 -6.13 2.31 -6.64
C LEU A 40 -5.11 3.30 -7.25
N ASP A 41 -4.75 3.12 -8.51
CA ASP A 41 -3.84 4.00 -9.25
C ASP A 41 -4.36 5.45 -9.38
N ARG A 42 -5.69 5.62 -9.47
CA ARG A 42 -6.37 6.93 -9.44
C ARG A 42 -6.86 7.33 -8.05
N GLY A 43 -6.62 6.49 -7.05
CA GLY A 43 -7.01 6.72 -5.66
C GLY A 43 -5.92 7.43 -4.84
N LEU A 44 -6.11 7.43 -3.53
CA LEU A 44 -5.08 7.82 -2.57
C LEU A 44 -4.66 6.59 -1.77
N VAL A 45 -3.36 6.36 -1.65
CA VAL A 45 -2.78 5.37 -0.74
C VAL A 45 -1.57 6.01 -0.07
N SER A 46 -1.74 6.44 1.17
CA SER A 46 -0.70 7.09 1.95
C SER A 46 -0.37 6.27 3.19
N GLU A 47 0.91 5.96 3.36
CA GLU A 47 1.40 5.28 4.57
C GLU A 47 1.61 6.28 5.71
N TRP A 48 1.23 5.88 6.91
CA TRP A 48 1.55 6.55 8.16
C TRP A 48 1.78 5.51 9.27
N TRP A 49 2.43 5.93 10.36
CA TRP A 49 2.86 5.05 11.43
C TRP A 49 2.13 5.39 12.73
N SER A 50 1.59 4.37 13.40
CA SER A 50 0.97 4.47 14.72
C SER A 50 1.74 3.59 15.70
N GLY A 51 2.70 4.18 16.42
CA GLY A 51 3.64 3.39 17.22
C GLY A 51 4.48 2.47 16.32
N GLY A 52 4.32 1.16 16.48
CA GLY A 52 4.95 0.14 15.61
C GLY A 52 4.11 -0.25 14.39
N ASP A 53 2.86 0.20 14.31
CA ASP A 53 1.93 -0.23 13.27
C ASP A 53 2.08 0.62 12.01
N ARG A 54 2.13 -0.06 10.86
CA ARG A 54 2.07 0.56 9.53
C ARG A 54 0.63 0.57 9.04
N VAL A 55 0.14 1.76 8.74
CA VAL A 55 -1.26 1.98 8.34
C VAL A 55 -1.30 2.68 6.99
N PHE A 56 -2.11 2.16 6.06
CA PHE A 56 -2.36 2.76 4.76
C PHE A 56 -3.73 3.45 4.74
N LEU A 57 -3.72 4.79 4.80
CA LEU A 57 -4.91 5.59 4.54
C LEU A 57 -5.26 5.47 3.06
N THR A 58 -6.44 4.91 2.78
CA THR A 58 -6.85 4.55 1.42
C THR A 58 -8.15 5.24 1.03
N TRP A 59 -8.20 5.78 -0.18
CA TRP A 59 -9.43 6.24 -0.84
C TRP A 59 -9.51 5.68 -2.26
N CYS A 60 -10.69 5.16 -2.63
CA CYS A 60 -10.97 4.62 -3.96
C CYS A 60 -11.73 5.64 -4.82
N ALA A 61 -11.19 5.97 -5.99
CA ALA A 61 -11.84 6.87 -6.95
C ALA A 61 -13.10 6.27 -7.61
N GLU A 62 -13.24 4.93 -7.67
CA GLU A 62 -14.39 4.29 -8.33
C GLU A 62 -15.61 4.20 -7.42
N CYS A 63 -15.46 3.69 -6.20
CA CYS A 63 -16.59 3.44 -5.30
C CYS A 63 -16.65 4.41 -4.10
N HIS A 64 -15.72 5.38 -4.05
CA HIS A 64 -15.58 6.37 -2.98
C HIS A 64 -15.38 5.80 -1.57
N TRP A 65 -15.02 4.52 -1.46
CA TRP A 65 -14.68 3.94 -0.17
C TRP A 65 -13.44 4.63 0.40
N THR A 66 -13.50 4.99 1.68
CA THR A 66 -12.38 5.43 2.50
C THR A 66 -12.16 4.45 3.64
N GLY A 67 -10.90 4.18 3.96
CA GLY A 67 -10.57 3.35 5.11
C GLY A 67 -9.08 3.20 5.32
N ASN A 68 -8.74 2.67 6.49
CA ASN A 68 -7.38 2.29 6.83
C ASN A 68 -7.19 0.80 6.51
N VAL A 69 -6.12 0.49 5.79
CA VAL A 69 -5.64 -0.88 5.62
C VAL A 69 -4.43 -1.06 6.51
N VAL A 70 -4.46 -2.06 7.39
CA VAL A 70 -3.37 -2.39 8.30
C VAL A 70 -2.75 -3.72 7.90
N LEU A 71 -1.44 -3.85 8.08
CA LEU A 71 -0.75 -5.13 7.92
C LEU A 71 -0.87 -5.93 9.22
N PHE A 72 -1.04 -7.24 9.11
CA PHE A 72 -1.05 -8.15 10.24
C PHE A 72 -0.23 -9.40 9.89
N ASP A 73 0.49 -9.95 10.87
CA ASP A 73 1.26 -11.19 10.67
C ASP A 73 0.33 -12.41 10.51
N LYS A 74 -0.84 -12.36 11.17
CA LYS A 74 -1.83 -13.44 11.17
C LYS A 74 -3.23 -12.90 11.39
N ALA A 75 -4.16 -13.32 10.54
CA ALA A 75 -5.60 -13.19 10.80
C ALA A 75 -6.20 -14.57 11.12
N VAL A 76 -7.05 -14.59 12.14
CA VAL A 76 -7.92 -15.73 12.45
C VAL A 76 -9.35 -15.26 12.23
N ILE A 77 -10.05 -15.90 11.31
CA ILE A 77 -11.41 -15.54 10.90
C ILE A 77 -12.26 -16.80 11.07
N GLU A 78 -13.46 -16.63 11.63
CA GLU A 78 -14.47 -17.69 11.74
C GLU A 78 -15.63 -17.32 10.79
N GLU A 79 -15.98 -18.25 9.90
CA GLU A 79 -17.14 -18.11 9.02
C GLU A 79 -18.31 -18.87 9.66
N PRO A 80 -19.48 -18.24 9.86
CA PRO A 80 -20.66 -18.93 10.35
C PRO A 80 -21.08 -20.06 9.40
N GLU A 81 -21.63 -21.16 9.93
CA GLU A 81 -22.34 -22.13 9.09
C GLU A 81 -23.56 -21.46 8.43
N HIS A 82 -23.68 -21.66 7.11
CA HIS A 82 -24.73 -21.10 6.26
C HIS A 82 -25.88 -22.10 6.06
#